data_AF-A0A5B7ABF0-F1
#
_entry.id   AF-A0A5B7ABF0-F1
#
_cell.length_a   1.000
_cell.length_b   1.000
_cell.length_c   1.000
_cell.angle_alpha   90.00
_cell.angle_beta   90.00
_cell.angle_gamma   90.00
#
_symmetry.space_group_name_H-M   'P 1'
#
loop_
_entity.id
_entity.type
_entity.pdbx_description
1 polymer ?
#
loop_
_entity_poly.entity_id
_entity_poly.type
_entity_poly.pdbx_seq_one_letter_code
_entity_poly.pdbx_strand_id
1 'polypeptide(L)'
;MLPLASGQFGALAVMPVHAMTQQATRHARRVYVGGLSPTANEQSVATFFSHVMSVIGGNTAGPGDAVVNVYINHEKKFAFVEMRSVEEASNAMALDGIIFEGAPVKVRRPTDYNPSLAATLGPSQPNPNLNLAAVGLTPGSVGGLEGPDRVFVGGLPYYLTEAQIRELLESFGPLRGFDLVKDRETGNSKGYAFCVYQDISVTDIACAALNGIKMGDKTLTVRRANQGASQPKPEQESVLLHVQQQILLQRLMLQPGTLATKVLCLAQVVSADELNDDEDYEDIMDDMRKECGKFAFCSPTFCCTESGLKYRQKTL
;
A
#
# COMPACT_ATOMS: atom_id res chain seq x y z
N MET A 1 62.24 -2.93 -9.15
CA MET A 1 61.81 -3.66 -7.94
C MET A 1 60.74 -2.84 -7.25
N LEU A 2 59.54 -3.41 -7.14
CA LEU A 2 58.43 -2.96 -6.29
C LEU A 2 58.83 -3.06 -4.81
N PRO A 3 58.07 -2.39 -3.92
CA PRO A 3 57.19 -3.21 -3.08
C PRO A 3 55.74 -2.71 -3.07
N LEU A 4 54.85 -3.69 -3.20
CA LEU A 4 53.42 -3.67 -2.92
C LEU A 4 53.21 -3.41 -1.42
N ALA A 5 52.40 -2.40 -1.07
CA ALA A 5 51.75 -2.33 0.23
C ALA A 5 50.30 -2.80 0.09
N SER A 6 49.99 -3.79 0.93
CA SER A 6 48.77 -4.57 1.05
C SER A 6 47.50 -3.76 1.31
N GLY A 7 46.39 -4.28 0.78
CA GLY A 7 45.11 -3.63 0.72
C GLY A 7 44.46 -3.36 2.08
N GLN A 8 43.87 -2.17 2.17
CA GLN A 8 42.78 -1.87 3.09
C GLN A 8 41.53 -1.75 2.23
N PHE A 9 40.74 -2.83 2.17
CA PHE A 9 39.35 -2.73 1.82
C PHE A 9 38.71 -1.80 2.85
N GLY A 10 38.43 -0.56 2.45
CA GLY A 10 37.60 0.34 3.21
C GLY A 10 36.28 -0.37 3.43
N ALA A 11 36.07 -0.83 4.66
CA ALA A 11 34.79 -1.32 5.12
C ALA A 11 33.75 -0.26 4.76
N LEU A 12 32.78 -0.62 3.92
CA LEU A 12 31.57 0.15 3.78
C LEU A 12 31.04 0.35 5.20
N ALA A 13 31.11 1.59 5.67
CA ALA A 13 30.54 1.99 6.93
C ALA A 13 29.06 1.62 6.86
N VAL A 14 28.71 0.53 7.55
CA VAL A 14 27.34 0.20 7.89
C VAL A 14 26.85 1.41 8.65
N MET A 15 26.07 2.24 7.97
CA MET A 15 25.42 3.40 8.56
C MET A 15 24.77 2.90 9.85
N PRO A 16 25.08 3.49 11.02
CA PRO A 16 24.37 3.11 12.23
C PRO A 16 22.90 3.38 11.96
N VAL A 17 22.09 2.34 12.16
CA VAL A 17 20.62 2.39 12.16
C VAL A 17 20.27 3.53 13.09
N HIS A 18 20.06 4.71 12.51
CA HIS A 18 19.80 5.92 13.27
C HIS A 18 18.58 5.60 14.11
N ALA A 19 18.73 5.77 15.42
CA ALA A 19 17.63 5.76 16.36
C ALA A 19 16.60 6.77 15.86
N MET A 20 15.64 6.30 15.06
CA MET A 20 14.51 7.09 14.64
C MET A 20 13.85 7.57 15.94
N THR A 21 13.73 8.88 16.09
CA THR A 21 13.12 9.46 17.28
C THR A 21 11.75 8.81 17.49
N GLN A 22 11.39 8.50 18.74
CA GLN A 22 10.12 7.82 19.05
C GLN A 22 8.89 8.53 18.43
N GLN A 23 8.99 9.84 18.20
CA GLN A 23 7.99 10.64 17.47
C GLN A 23 7.90 10.30 15.97
N ALA A 24 9.02 10.04 15.29
CA ALA A 24 9.03 9.70 13.87
C ALA A 24 8.43 8.31 13.59
N THR A 25 8.55 7.37 14.54
CA THR A 25 7.98 6.01 14.43
C THR A 25 6.59 5.88 15.04
N ARG A 26 6.08 6.95 15.67
CA ARG A 26 4.78 6.95 16.37
C ARG A 26 3.63 6.55 15.45
N HIS A 27 3.63 7.01 14.20
CA HIS A 27 2.59 6.70 13.23
C HIS A 27 2.57 5.20 12.86
N ALA A 28 3.74 4.55 12.81
CA ALA A 28 3.85 3.12 12.52
C ALA A 28 3.44 2.23 13.71
N ARG A 29 3.56 2.73 14.93
CA ARG A 29 3.23 2.02 16.18
C ARG A 29 1.78 2.20 16.64
N ARG A 30 0.99 3.03 15.94
CA ARG A 30 -0.40 3.31 16.29
C ARG A 30 -1.37 2.47 15.49
N VAL A 31 -2.47 2.08 16.13
CA VAL A 31 -3.64 1.48 15.51
C VAL A 31 -4.87 2.35 15.78
N TYR A 32 -5.74 2.45 14.78
CA TYR A 32 -7.06 3.06 14.87
C TYR A 32 -8.05 2.01 15.41
N VAL A 33 -8.85 2.38 16.40
CA VAL A 33 -9.88 1.53 16.99
C VAL A 33 -11.23 2.24 16.90
N GLY A 34 -12.12 1.78 16.02
CA GLY A 34 -13.46 2.33 15.85
C GLY A 34 -14.54 1.51 16.57
N GLY A 35 -15.71 2.11 16.79
CA GLY A 35 -16.86 1.40 17.35
C GLY A 35 -16.85 1.27 18.87
N LEU A 36 -16.10 2.14 19.55
CA LEU A 36 -16.04 2.16 21.00
C LEU A 36 -17.36 2.65 21.62
N SER A 37 -17.68 2.12 22.81
CA SER A 37 -18.78 2.60 23.63
C SER A 37 -18.58 4.08 24.00
N PRO A 38 -19.63 4.91 24.06
CA PRO A 38 -19.51 6.29 24.53
C PRO A 38 -18.98 6.41 25.96
N THR A 39 -19.09 5.35 26.77
CA THR A 39 -18.58 5.25 28.14
C THR A 39 -17.15 4.72 28.24
N ALA A 40 -16.53 4.35 27.12
CA ALA A 40 -15.18 3.77 27.10
C ALA A 40 -14.16 4.77 27.64
N ASN A 41 -13.21 4.31 28.45
CA ASN A 41 -12.16 5.16 29.02
C ASN A 41 -10.76 4.72 28.55
N GLU A 42 -9.80 5.63 28.59
CA GLU A 42 -8.45 5.39 28.06
C GLU A 42 -7.74 4.24 28.79
N GLN A 43 -7.91 4.15 30.12
CA GLN A 43 -7.30 3.11 30.94
C GLN A 43 -7.89 1.72 30.67
N SER A 44 -9.20 1.61 30.46
CA SER A 44 -9.90 0.35 30.20
C SER A 44 -9.55 -0.16 28.82
N VAL A 45 -9.47 0.72 27.82
CA VAL A 45 -8.97 0.38 26.48
C VAL A 45 -7.51 -0.09 26.55
N ALA A 46 -6.63 0.63 27.24
CA ALA A 46 -5.21 0.25 27.36
C ALA A 46 -5.02 -1.11 28.05
N THR A 47 -5.71 -1.32 29.18
CA THR A 47 -5.65 -2.57 29.95
C THR A 47 -6.21 -3.73 29.14
N PHE A 48 -7.34 -3.52 28.47
CA PHE A 48 -7.99 -4.55 27.64
C PHE A 48 -7.10 -4.99 26.49
N PHE A 49 -6.60 -4.05 25.67
CA PHE A 49 -5.73 -4.40 24.54
C PHE A 49 -4.41 -5.03 24.99
N SER A 50 -3.81 -4.56 26.09
CA SER A 50 -2.59 -5.17 26.64
C SER A 50 -2.84 -6.60 27.13
N HIS A 51 -3.98 -6.84 27.80
CA HIS A 51 -4.37 -8.18 28.24
C HIS A 51 -4.61 -9.12 27.06
N VAL A 52 -5.40 -8.71 26.08
CA VAL A 52 -5.70 -9.48 24.85
C VAL A 52 -4.40 -9.79 24.10
N MET A 53 -3.50 -8.82 23.95
CA MET A 53 -2.19 -9.01 23.31
C MET A 53 -1.32 -10.02 24.05
N SER A 54 -1.37 -10.06 25.38
CA SER A 54 -0.67 -11.07 26.18
C SER A 54 -1.27 -12.47 25.95
N VAL A 55 -2.60 -12.58 25.97
CA VAL A 55 -3.33 -13.85 25.80
C VAL A 55 -3.09 -14.49 24.43
N ILE A 56 -3.10 -13.70 23.35
CA ILE A 56 -2.86 -14.22 21.99
C ILE A 56 -1.38 -14.50 21.70
N GLY A 57 -0.47 -14.15 22.62
CA GLY A 57 0.99 -14.23 22.40
C GLY A 57 1.54 -13.14 21.47
N GLY A 58 0.88 -11.99 21.37
CA GLY A 58 1.25 -10.88 20.49
C GLY A 58 2.26 -9.89 21.07
N ASN A 59 2.62 -10.03 22.34
CA ASN A 59 3.54 -9.16 23.09
C ASN A 59 5.01 -9.49 22.79
N THR A 60 5.46 -9.20 21.57
CA THR A 60 6.79 -9.60 21.09
C THR A 60 7.93 -8.74 21.64
N ALA A 61 7.63 -7.55 22.15
CA ALA A 61 8.62 -6.63 22.72
C ALA A 61 8.95 -6.92 24.21
N GLY A 62 8.46 -8.01 24.77
CA GLY A 62 8.76 -8.48 26.13
C GLY A 62 7.62 -8.26 27.15
N PRO A 63 7.80 -8.70 28.41
CA PRO A 63 6.73 -8.67 29.41
C PRO A 63 6.24 -7.23 29.71
N GLY A 64 5.01 -7.14 30.22
CA GLY A 64 4.35 -5.88 30.59
C GLY A 64 3.33 -5.39 29.56
N ASP A 65 2.84 -4.16 29.75
CA ASP A 65 1.76 -3.60 28.93
C ASP A 65 2.23 -3.26 27.52
N ALA A 66 1.57 -3.87 26.52
CA ALA A 66 1.88 -3.64 25.10
C ALA A 66 1.44 -2.24 24.64
N VAL A 67 0.43 -1.66 25.29
CA VAL A 67 -0.09 -0.33 25.00
C VAL A 67 0.68 0.72 25.80
N VAL A 68 1.21 1.73 25.09
CA VAL A 68 1.96 2.86 25.67
C VAL A 68 1.04 4.06 25.91
N ASN A 69 0.12 4.33 24.99
CA ASN A 69 -0.77 5.48 25.09
C ASN A 69 -2.09 5.22 24.35
N VAL A 70 -3.17 5.83 24.82
CA VAL A 70 -4.49 5.78 24.17
C VAL A 70 -5.01 7.20 24.06
N TYR A 71 -5.56 7.53 22.92
CA TYR A 71 -6.29 8.79 22.70
C TYR A 71 -7.69 8.46 22.22
N ILE A 72 -8.73 8.88 22.95
CA ILE A 72 -10.12 8.62 22.58
C ILE A 72 -10.79 9.90 22.05
N ASN A 73 -11.53 9.76 20.95
CA ASN A 73 -12.47 10.76 20.47
C ASN A 73 -13.90 10.24 20.70
N HIS A 74 -14.55 10.73 21.75
CA HIS A 74 -15.92 10.32 22.12
C HIS A 74 -16.98 10.79 21.11
N GLU A 75 -16.77 11.93 20.45
CA GLU A 75 -17.72 12.46 19.46
C GLU A 75 -17.83 11.54 18.24
N LYS A 76 -16.68 11.07 17.76
CA LYS A 76 -16.57 10.22 16.56
C LYS A 76 -16.45 8.73 16.89
N LYS A 77 -16.52 8.37 18.18
CA LYS A 77 -16.52 6.98 18.70
C LYS A 77 -15.35 6.14 18.20
N PHE A 78 -14.15 6.73 18.23
CA PHE A 78 -12.92 6.03 17.89
C PHE A 78 -11.79 6.35 18.87
N ALA A 79 -10.76 5.53 18.88
CA ALA A 79 -9.52 5.76 19.59
C ALA A 79 -8.30 5.50 18.71
N PHE A 80 -7.18 6.07 19.11
CA PHE A 80 -5.87 5.68 18.64
C PHE A 80 -5.11 5.04 19.79
N VAL A 81 -4.70 3.79 19.59
CA VAL A 81 -3.92 3.02 20.56
C VAL A 81 -2.49 2.95 20.04
N GLU A 82 -1.54 3.43 20.84
CA GLU A 82 -0.11 3.43 20.55
C GLU A 82 0.54 2.22 21.23
N MET A 83 1.19 1.38 20.44
CA MET A 83 1.89 0.19 20.91
C MET A 83 3.36 0.49 21.17
N ARG A 84 4.04 -0.37 21.95
CA ARG A 84 5.46 -0.24 22.24
C ARG A 84 6.31 -0.42 20.97
N SER A 85 5.94 -1.37 20.12
CA SER A 85 6.62 -1.69 18.86
C SER A 85 5.68 -1.70 17.64
N VAL A 86 6.27 -1.65 16.43
CA VAL A 86 5.52 -1.75 15.17
C VAL A 86 4.98 -3.16 14.97
N GLU A 87 5.71 -4.18 15.43
CA GLU A 87 5.28 -5.58 15.36
C GLU A 87 4.04 -5.83 16.21
N GLU A 88 3.97 -5.30 17.44
CA GLU A 88 2.77 -5.37 18.27
C GLU A 88 1.60 -4.63 17.63
N ALA A 89 1.85 -3.48 16.98
CA ALA A 89 0.81 -2.78 16.22
C ALA A 89 0.31 -3.61 15.04
N SER A 90 1.19 -4.38 14.38
CA SER A 90 0.80 -5.34 13.35
C SER A 90 0.01 -6.51 13.91
N ASN A 91 0.41 -7.09 15.04
CA ASN A 91 -0.32 -8.15 15.73
C ASN A 91 -1.69 -7.69 16.21
N ALA A 92 -1.81 -6.45 16.70
CA ALA A 92 -3.08 -5.85 17.11
C ALA A 92 -4.08 -5.74 15.95
N MET A 93 -3.63 -5.68 14.68
CA MET A 93 -4.54 -5.72 13.52
C MET A 93 -5.30 -7.05 13.42
N ALA A 94 -4.77 -8.14 13.97
CA ALA A 94 -5.46 -9.43 14.03
C ALA A 94 -6.63 -9.44 15.02
N LEU A 95 -6.71 -8.41 15.87
CA LEU A 95 -7.77 -8.22 16.86
C LEU A 95 -8.96 -7.42 16.31
N ASP A 96 -9.04 -7.22 14.99
CA ASP A 96 -10.20 -6.59 14.41
C ASP A 96 -11.47 -7.42 14.63
N GLY A 97 -12.46 -6.79 15.26
CA GLY A 97 -13.72 -7.41 15.62
C GLY A 97 -13.80 -7.99 17.04
N ILE A 98 -12.77 -7.83 17.87
CA ILE A 98 -12.87 -8.22 19.29
C ILE A 98 -14.05 -7.52 19.98
N ILE A 99 -14.69 -8.21 20.92
CA ILE A 99 -15.78 -7.64 21.71
C ILE A 99 -15.18 -6.86 22.88
N PHE A 100 -15.40 -5.55 22.91
CA PHE A 100 -15.05 -4.66 24.01
C PHE A 100 -16.33 -4.07 24.61
N GLU A 101 -16.53 -4.22 25.92
CA GLU A 101 -17.73 -3.75 26.63
C GLU A 101 -19.06 -4.19 25.97
N GLY A 102 -19.09 -5.38 25.37
CA GLY A 102 -20.27 -5.94 24.70
C GLY A 102 -20.49 -5.46 23.26
N ALA A 103 -19.59 -4.65 22.69
CA ALA A 103 -19.64 -4.23 21.29
C ALA A 103 -18.38 -4.65 20.51
N PRO A 104 -18.51 -5.11 19.25
CA PRO A 104 -17.36 -5.40 18.41
C PRO A 104 -16.64 -4.10 18.03
N VAL A 105 -15.33 -4.03 18.27
CA VAL A 105 -14.48 -2.89 17.87
C VAL A 105 -13.73 -3.18 16.59
N LYS A 106 -13.46 -2.12 15.81
CA LYS A 106 -12.77 -2.19 14.52
C LYS A 106 -11.33 -1.72 14.64
N VAL A 107 -10.35 -2.58 14.42
CA VAL A 107 -8.92 -2.26 14.46
C VAL A 107 -8.36 -2.07 13.06
N ARG A 108 -7.76 -0.90 12.78
CA ARG A 108 -7.24 -0.50 11.47
C ARG A 108 -5.91 0.24 11.56
N ARG A 109 -5.24 0.41 10.43
CA ARG A 109 -4.13 1.35 10.31
C ARG A 109 -4.65 2.79 10.29
N PRO A 110 -4.00 3.73 10.98
CA PRO A 110 -4.32 5.16 10.89
C PRO A 110 -4.20 5.70 9.45
N THR A 111 -4.93 6.77 9.13
CA THR A 111 -4.90 7.39 7.79
C THR A 111 -3.52 7.94 7.41
N ASP A 112 -2.74 8.33 8.42
CA ASP A 112 -1.37 8.83 8.35
C ASP A 112 -0.31 7.71 8.35
N TYR A 113 -0.72 6.44 8.21
CA TYR A 113 0.19 5.30 8.14
C TYR A 113 0.92 5.26 6.79
N ASN A 114 2.25 5.24 6.83
CA ASN A 114 3.09 5.05 5.64
C ASN A 114 3.68 3.63 5.62
N PRO A 115 3.25 2.75 4.69
CA PRO A 115 3.70 1.36 4.65
C PRO A 115 5.21 1.24 4.37
N SER A 116 5.78 2.13 3.55
CA SER A 116 7.19 2.09 3.18
C SER A 116 8.11 2.36 4.37
N LEU A 117 7.74 3.32 5.23
CA LEU A 117 8.49 3.65 6.44
C LEU A 117 8.27 2.61 7.55
N ALA A 118 7.08 2.00 7.61
CA ALA A 118 6.80 0.95 8.59
C ALA A 118 7.55 -0.35 8.26
N ALA A 119 7.72 -0.68 6.97
CA ALA A 119 8.43 -1.88 6.52
C ALA A 119 9.91 -1.91 6.95
N THR A 120 10.55 -0.74 7.13
CA THR A 120 11.92 -0.66 7.64
C THR A 120 12.02 -0.88 9.16
N LEU A 121 10.89 -0.81 9.88
CA LEU A 121 10.82 -0.92 11.34
C LEU A 121 10.36 -2.28 11.84
N GLY A 122 9.63 -3.04 11.01
CA GLY A 122 9.12 -4.35 11.38
C GLY A 122 8.11 -4.91 10.38
N PRO A 123 7.61 -6.13 10.62
CA PRO A 123 6.63 -6.76 9.75
C PRO A 123 5.33 -5.94 9.74
N SER A 124 4.78 -5.69 8.55
CA SER A 124 3.53 -4.92 8.39
C SER A 124 2.27 -5.77 8.61
N GLN A 125 2.41 -7.10 8.61
CA GLN A 125 1.34 -8.07 8.82
C GLN A 125 1.43 -8.70 10.21
N PRO A 126 0.30 -9.09 10.82
CA PRO A 126 0.28 -9.83 12.08
C PRO A 126 0.99 -11.18 11.95
N ASN A 127 1.54 -11.68 13.06
CA ASN A 127 2.16 -13.00 13.11
C ASN A 127 1.09 -14.10 12.86
N PRO A 128 1.32 -15.06 11.95
CA PRO A 128 0.36 -16.14 11.68
C PRO A 128 0.16 -17.11 12.85
N ASN A 129 1.06 -17.12 13.83
CA ASN A 129 1.01 -18.03 14.99
C ASN A 129 0.26 -17.44 16.20
N LEU A 130 -0.44 -16.31 16.04
CA LEU A 130 -1.22 -15.71 17.13
C LEU A 130 -2.40 -16.61 17.51
N ASN A 131 -2.63 -16.78 18.82
CA ASN A 131 -3.73 -17.58 19.34
C ASN A 131 -5.05 -16.80 19.40
N LEU A 132 -5.60 -16.43 18.23
CA LEU A 132 -6.85 -15.65 18.14
C LEU A 132 -8.05 -16.37 18.79
N ALA A 133 -8.05 -17.71 18.77
CA ALA A 133 -9.10 -18.51 19.38
C ALA A 133 -9.25 -18.24 20.89
N ALA A 134 -8.14 -17.90 21.58
CA ALA A 134 -8.15 -17.60 23.01
C ALA A 134 -8.98 -16.36 23.37
N VAL A 135 -9.24 -15.48 22.41
CA VAL A 135 -10.01 -14.23 22.61
C VAL A 135 -11.37 -14.27 21.92
N GLY A 136 -11.85 -15.49 21.60
CA GLY A 136 -13.15 -15.69 20.96
C GLY A 136 -13.22 -15.24 19.50
N LEU A 137 -12.07 -14.91 18.91
CA LEU A 137 -11.99 -14.62 17.48
C LEU A 137 -11.78 -15.93 16.72
N THR A 138 -12.78 -16.31 15.93
CA THR A 138 -12.58 -17.34 14.91
C THR A 138 -11.88 -16.70 13.71
N PRO A 139 -10.82 -17.33 13.16
CA PRO A 139 -10.20 -16.87 11.93
C PRO A 139 -11.26 -16.71 10.83
N GLY A 140 -11.60 -15.46 10.54
CA GLY A 140 -12.51 -15.08 9.48
C GLY A 140 -13.89 -14.53 9.87
N SER A 141 -14.19 -14.35 11.15
CA SER A 141 -15.54 -13.90 11.52
C SER A 141 -15.74 -12.39 11.55
N VAL A 142 -14.72 -11.55 11.75
CA VAL A 142 -15.01 -10.12 12.00
C VAL A 142 -13.94 -9.10 11.59
N GLY A 143 -12.83 -9.50 10.94
CA GLY A 143 -11.84 -8.46 10.67
C GLY A 143 -10.78 -8.53 9.58
N GLY A 144 -10.88 -9.50 8.68
CA GLY A 144 -10.05 -9.57 7.47
C GLY A 144 -10.70 -8.95 6.23
N LEU A 145 -11.78 -8.18 6.37
CA LEU A 145 -12.64 -7.83 5.23
C LEU A 145 -12.18 -6.64 4.41
N GLU A 146 -11.21 -5.86 4.88
CA GLU A 146 -10.73 -4.67 4.17
C GLU A 146 -9.35 -4.94 3.56
N GLY A 147 -9.34 -5.23 2.27
CA GLY A 147 -8.16 -5.43 1.42
C GLY A 147 -8.57 -5.27 -0.05
N PRO A 148 -7.60 -5.23 -0.99
CA PRO A 148 -7.89 -5.16 -2.43
C PRO A 148 -8.79 -6.31 -2.92
N ASP A 149 -8.86 -7.40 -2.15
CA ASP A 149 -9.61 -8.63 -2.43
C ASP A 149 -11.04 -8.62 -1.84
N ARG A 150 -11.48 -7.49 -1.26
CA ARG A 150 -12.85 -7.35 -0.77
C ARG A 150 -13.83 -7.35 -1.94
N VAL A 151 -14.89 -8.14 -1.80
CA VAL A 151 -16.00 -8.24 -2.76
C VAL A 151 -17.24 -7.62 -2.15
N PHE A 152 -17.92 -6.78 -2.93
CA PHE A 152 -19.24 -6.25 -2.65
C PHE A 152 -20.27 -7.13 -3.36
N VAL A 153 -21.28 -7.57 -2.61
CA VAL A 153 -22.42 -8.35 -3.08
C VAL A 153 -23.69 -7.57 -2.79
N GLY A 154 -24.25 -6.89 -3.79
CA GLY A 154 -25.48 -6.12 -3.69
C GLY A 154 -26.67 -6.83 -4.34
N GLY A 155 -27.88 -6.31 -4.10
CA GLY A 155 -29.10 -6.85 -4.71
C GLY A 155 -29.63 -8.10 -4.01
N LEU A 156 -29.18 -8.36 -2.78
CA LEU A 156 -29.63 -9.51 -1.99
C LEU A 156 -31.09 -9.30 -1.54
N PRO A 157 -31.98 -10.30 -1.72
CA PRO A 157 -33.33 -10.25 -1.19
C PRO A 157 -33.36 -10.12 0.34
N TYR A 158 -34.28 -9.29 0.84
CA TYR A 158 -34.40 -8.98 2.27
C TYR A 158 -34.78 -10.19 3.13
N TYR A 159 -35.40 -11.20 2.52
CA TYR A 159 -35.79 -12.45 3.19
C TYR A 159 -34.64 -13.45 3.35
N LEU A 160 -33.50 -13.24 2.68
CA LEU A 160 -32.35 -14.14 2.82
C LEU A 160 -31.60 -13.87 4.12
N THR A 161 -31.27 -14.96 4.80
CA THR A 161 -30.47 -14.92 6.02
C THR A 161 -28.97 -14.88 5.70
N GLU A 162 -28.19 -14.40 6.67
CA GLU A 162 -26.73 -14.39 6.60
C GLU A 162 -26.15 -15.76 6.25
N ALA A 163 -26.67 -16.83 6.86
CA ALA A 163 -26.23 -18.20 6.62
C ALA A 163 -26.48 -18.64 5.17
N GLN A 164 -27.65 -18.34 4.60
CA GLN A 164 -27.98 -18.71 3.21
C GLN A 164 -27.10 -17.98 2.19
N ILE A 165 -26.84 -16.69 2.44
CA ILE A 165 -25.98 -15.89 1.56
C ILE A 165 -24.54 -16.37 1.65
N ARG A 166 -24.09 -16.72 2.85
CA ARG A 166 -22.77 -17.30 3.09
C ARG A 166 -22.61 -18.63 2.36
N GLU A 167 -23.57 -19.56 2.48
CA GLU A 167 -23.53 -20.86 1.78
C GLU A 167 -23.45 -20.70 0.26
N LEU A 168 -24.22 -19.75 -0.31
CA LEU A 168 -24.16 -19.43 -1.73
C LEU A 168 -22.75 -18.99 -2.16
N LEU A 169 -22.10 -18.14 -1.37
CA LEU A 169 -20.76 -17.63 -1.65
C LEU A 169 -19.69 -18.69 -1.42
N GLU A 170 -19.86 -19.56 -0.41
CA GLU A 170 -18.97 -20.68 -0.08
C GLU A 170 -18.96 -21.76 -1.18
N SER A 171 -20.01 -21.85 -2.00
CA SER A 171 -20.04 -22.75 -3.17
C SER A 171 -18.95 -22.46 -4.21
N PHE A 172 -18.39 -21.24 -4.22
CA PHE A 172 -17.29 -20.87 -5.13
C PHE A 172 -15.91 -21.09 -4.48
N GLY A 173 -15.83 -21.00 -3.16
CA GLY A 173 -14.61 -21.25 -2.41
C GLY A 173 -14.72 -20.80 -0.95
N PRO A 174 -13.76 -21.22 -0.10
CA PRO A 174 -13.77 -20.88 1.32
C PRO A 174 -13.64 -19.37 1.52
N LEU A 175 -14.55 -18.81 2.31
CA LEU A 175 -14.54 -17.41 2.68
C LEU A 175 -13.55 -17.18 3.83
N ARG A 176 -12.58 -16.29 3.61
CA ARG A 176 -11.77 -15.70 4.68
C ARG A 176 -12.62 -14.81 5.57
N GLY A 177 -13.71 -14.23 5.07
CA GLY A 177 -14.70 -13.64 5.93
C GLY A 177 -15.91 -13.08 5.21
N PHE A 178 -16.93 -12.77 6.00
CA PHE A 178 -18.26 -12.37 5.53
C PHE A 178 -18.90 -11.36 6.48
N ASP A 179 -19.47 -10.28 5.95
CA ASP A 179 -20.20 -9.24 6.69
C ASP A 179 -21.46 -8.85 5.93
N LEU A 180 -22.61 -9.20 6.49
CA LEU A 180 -23.92 -8.81 5.96
C LEU A 180 -24.34 -7.49 6.61
N VAL A 181 -24.50 -6.44 5.80
CA VAL A 181 -24.87 -5.14 6.36
C VAL A 181 -26.36 -5.12 6.69
N LYS A 182 -26.64 -5.01 7.99
CA LYS A 182 -27.99 -4.90 8.54
C LYS A 182 -28.20 -3.49 9.12
N ASP A 183 -29.44 -3.06 9.05
CA ASP A 183 -29.91 -1.85 9.70
C ASP A 183 -29.90 -2.05 11.22
N ARG A 184 -29.33 -1.09 11.95
CA ARG A 184 -29.07 -1.23 13.39
C ARG A 184 -30.32 -1.00 14.25
N GLU A 185 -31.32 -0.29 13.73
CA GLU A 185 -32.56 0.00 14.46
C GLU A 185 -33.59 -1.10 14.25
N THR A 186 -33.68 -1.62 13.01
CA THR A 186 -34.70 -2.62 12.65
C THR A 186 -34.16 -4.05 12.59
N GLY A 187 -32.83 -4.25 12.57
CA GLY A 187 -32.19 -5.55 12.40
C GLY A 187 -32.31 -6.12 10.98
N ASN A 188 -32.98 -5.41 10.07
CA ASN A 188 -33.23 -5.87 8.71
C ASN A 188 -32.00 -5.75 7.82
N SER A 189 -31.77 -6.72 6.94
CA SER A 189 -30.71 -6.67 5.94
C SER A 189 -30.87 -5.44 5.04
N LYS A 190 -29.79 -4.70 4.76
CA LYS A 190 -29.84 -3.57 3.81
C LYS A 190 -29.80 -4.03 2.34
N GLY A 191 -29.74 -5.34 2.11
CA GLY A 191 -29.70 -5.95 0.78
C GLY A 191 -28.32 -5.96 0.13
N TYR A 192 -27.25 -5.79 0.92
CA TYR A 192 -25.88 -5.93 0.48
C TYR A 192 -24.98 -6.52 1.56
N ALA A 193 -23.95 -7.24 1.13
CA ALA A 193 -22.96 -7.88 1.96
C ALA A 193 -21.55 -7.64 1.39
N PHE A 194 -20.56 -7.86 2.24
CA PHE A 194 -19.16 -7.88 1.87
C PHE A 194 -18.55 -9.22 2.21
N CYS A 195 -17.70 -9.74 1.33
CA CYS A 195 -16.97 -10.96 1.59
C CYS A 195 -15.53 -10.85 1.12
N VAL A 196 -14.67 -11.71 1.67
CA VAL A 196 -13.29 -11.91 1.22
C VAL A 196 -13.07 -13.40 1.08
N TYR A 197 -12.62 -13.84 -0.09
CA TYR A 197 -12.23 -15.23 -0.31
C TYR A 197 -10.84 -15.51 0.26
N GLN A 198 -10.58 -16.76 0.65
CA GLN A 198 -9.25 -17.16 1.08
C GLN A 198 -8.25 -17.09 -0.09
N ASP A 199 -8.70 -17.48 -1.28
CA ASP A 199 -7.95 -17.46 -2.53
C ASP A 199 -8.40 -16.29 -3.42
N ILE A 200 -7.44 -15.53 -3.94
CA ILE A 200 -7.68 -14.37 -4.80
C ILE A 200 -8.19 -14.79 -6.19
N SER A 201 -7.77 -15.96 -6.69
CA SER A 201 -8.19 -16.46 -8.00
C SER A 201 -9.69 -16.75 -8.05
N VAL A 202 -10.28 -17.19 -6.93
CA VAL A 202 -11.71 -17.45 -6.79
C VAL A 202 -12.52 -16.15 -6.79
N THR A 203 -11.96 -15.06 -6.27
CA THR A 203 -12.63 -13.75 -6.19
C THR A 203 -13.11 -13.26 -7.56
N ASP A 204 -12.29 -13.36 -8.60
CA ASP A 204 -12.66 -12.91 -9.95
C ASP A 204 -13.72 -13.80 -10.58
N ILE A 205 -13.61 -15.11 -10.38
CA ILE A 205 -14.57 -16.09 -10.89
C ILE A 205 -15.94 -15.86 -10.23
N ALA A 206 -15.97 -15.69 -8.90
CA ALA A 206 -17.17 -15.41 -8.15
C ALA A 206 -17.81 -14.08 -8.56
N CYS A 207 -17.00 -13.03 -8.78
CA CYS A 207 -17.52 -11.75 -9.28
C CYS A 207 -18.15 -11.90 -10.67
N ALA A 208 -17.49 -12.56 -11.60
CA ALA A 208 -18.00 -12.73 -12.96
C ALA A 208 -19.25 -13.64 -13.00
N ALA A 209 -19.27 -14.70 -12.19
CA ALA A 209 -20.36 -15.67 -12.18
C ALA A 209 -21.62 -15.11 -11.50
N LEU A 210 -21.48 -14.45 -10.34
CA LEU A 210 -22.62 -13.99 -9.55
C LEU A 210 -23.18 -12.64 -10.01
N ASN A 211 -22.39 -11.82 -10.68
CA ASN A 211 -22.83 -10.51 -11.15
C ASN A 211 -23.86 -10.64 -12.28
N GLY A 212 -25.06 -10.09 -12.06
CA GLY A 212 -26.16 -10.15 -13.01
C GLY A 212 -27.10 -11.35 -12.84
N ILE A 213 -26.85 -12.24 -11.86
CA ILE A 213 -27.78 -13.33 -11.55
C ILE A 213 -29.07 -12.76 -10.96
N LYS A 214 -30.23 -13.18 -11.48
CA LYS A 214 -31.52 -12.87 -10.88
C LYS A 214 -31.83 -13.83 -9.74
N MET A 215 -32.14 -13.28 -8.57
CA MET A 215 -32.53 -14.00 -7.37
C MET A 215 -33.88 -13.47 -6.89
N GLY A 216 -34.96 -14.14 -7.31
CA GLY A 216 -36.33 -13.66 -7.13
C GLY A 216 -36.63 -12.41 -7.96
N ASP A 217 -37.10 -11.35 -7.30
CA ASP A 217 -37.40 -10.04 -7.87
C ASP A 217 -36.16 -9.12 -7.98
N LYS A 218 -35.02 -9.53 -7.43
CA LYS A 218 -33.79 -8.73 -7.42
C LYS A 218 -32.71 -9.34 -8.30
N THR A 219 -31.81 -8.49 -8.79
CA THR A 219 -30.61 -8.91 -9.53
C THR A 219 -29.40 -8.68 -8.63
N LEU A 220 -28.57 -9.71 -8.48
CA LEU A 220 -27.34 -9.64 -7.71
C LEU A 220 -26.30 -8.82 -8.47
N THR A 221 -25.63 -7.92 -7.76
CA THR A 221 -24.54 -7.11 -8.27
C THR A 221 -23.29 -7.46 -7.50
N VAL A 222 -22.33 -8.15 -8.13
CA VAL A 222 -21.10 -8.58 -7.48
C VAL A 222 -19.91 -7.91 -8.14
N ARG A 223 -19.10 -7.21 -7.34
CA ARG A 223 -17.92 -6.47 -7.82
C ARG A 223 -16.86 -6.36 -6.74
N ARG A 224 -15.61 -6.11 -7.13
CA ARG A 224 -14.54 -5.80 -6.17
C ARG A 224 -14.86 -4.47 -5.46
N ALA A 225 -14.93 -4.49 -4.13
CA ALA A 225 -15.34 -3.36 -3.30
C ALA A 225 -14.38 -2.16 -3.42
N ASN A 226 -13.11 -2.39 -3.77
CA ASN A 226 -12.13 -1.32 -4.00
C ASN A 226 -12.46 -0.46 -5.24
N GLN A 227 -13.35 -0.92 -6.14
CA GLN A 227 -13.86 -0.11 -7.25
C GLN A 227 -14.96 0.88 -6.81
N GLY A 228 -15.38 0.86 -5.54
CA GLY A 228 -16.42 1.72 -4.99
C GLY A 228 -15.93 2.86 -4.07
N ALA A 229 -14.68 2.81 -3.58
CA ALA A 229 -14.07 3.91 -2.82
C ALA A 229 -13.64 5.09 -3.71
N SER A 230 -13.85 4.97 -5.02
CA SER A 230 -13.68 6.02 -6.02
C SER A 230 -14.96 6.13 -6.87
N GLN A 231 -16.10 6.41 -6.22
CA GLN A 231 -17.10 7.24 -6.90
C GLN A 231 -16.80 8.70 -6.57
N PRO A 232 -16.07 9.44 -7.42
CA PRO A 232 -16.08 10.88 -7.31
C PRO A 232 -17.52 11.35 -7.54
N LYS A 233 -18.02 12.24 -6.67
CA LYS A 233 -19.21 13.03 -6.99
C LYS A 233 -18.93 13.74 -8.32
N PRO A 234 -19.89 13.84 -9.26
CA PRO A 234 -19.66 14.46 -10.58
C PRO A 234 -19.25 15.95 -10.50
N GLU A 235 -19.33 16.57 -9.32
CA GLU A 235 -18.86 17.93 -9.05
C GLU A 235 -17.36 18.02 -8.72
N GLN A 236 -16.69 16.91 -8.40
CA GLN A 236 -15.25 16.87 -8.06
C GLN A 236 -14.37 16.41 -9.23
N GLU A 237 -14.96 15.83 -10.28
CA GLU A 237 -14.22 15.43 -11.48
C GLU A 237 -13.72 16.66 -12.26
N SER A 238 -14.50 17.74 -12.26
CA SER A 238 -14.10 19.03 -12.82
C SER A 238 -12.96 19.67 -12.03
N VAL A 239 -12.97 19.60 -10.70
CA VAL A 239 -11.91 20.16 -9.84
C VAL A 239 -10.63 19.32 -9.95
N LEU A 240 -10.71 17.99 -10.06
CA LEU A 240 -9.52 17.15 -10.20
C LEU A 240 -8.89 17.26 -11.59
N LEU A 241 -9.68 17.44 -12.65
CA LEU A 241 -9.17 17.81 -13.99
C LEU A 241 -8.58 19.21 -13.98
N HIS A 242 -9.20 20.18 -13.30
CA HIS A 242 -8.67 21.54 -13.20
C HIS A 242 -7.38 21.58 -12.37
N VAL A 243 -7.31 20.84 -11.26
CA VAL A 243 -6.11 20.72 -10.44
C VAL A 243 -5.04 19.91 -11.16
N GLN A 244 -5.39 18.87 -11.93
CA GLN A 244 -4.43 18.12 -12.74
C GLN A 244 -3.92 18.93 -13.93
N GLN A 245 -4.76 19.79 -14.54
CA GLN A 245 -4.37 20.74 -15.57
C GLN A 245 -3.55 21.90 -14.98
N GLN A 246 -3.88 22.37 -13.78
CA GLN A 246 -3.15 23.44 -13.07
C GLN A 246 -1.85 22.93 -12.45
N ILE A 247 -1.76 21.64 -12.08
CA ILE A 247 -0.51 20.95 -11.74
C ILE A 247 0.30 20.75 -13.02
N LEU A 248 -0.29 20.38 -14.16
CA LEU A 248 0.43 20.27 -15.44
C LEU A 248 0.98 21.63 -15.90
N LEU A 249 0.21 22.73 -15.75
CA LEU A 249 0.65 24.09 -16.02
C LEU A 249 1.70 24.57 -15.01
N GLN A 250 1.57 24.31 -13.71
CA GLN A 250 2.61 24.64 -12.73
C GLN A 250 3.86 23.78 -12.91
N ARG A 251 3.76 22.52 -13.35
CA ARG A 251 4.91 21.67 -13.71
C ARG A 251 5.57 22.12 -15.02
N LEU A 252 4.83 22.82 -15.89
CA LEU A 252 5.36 23.53 -17.05
C LEU A 252 6.03 24.86 -16.65
N MET A 253 5.61 25.49 -15.55
CA MET A 253 6.09 26.82 -15.11
C MET A 253 7.18 26.77 -14.02
N LEU A 254 7.35 25.65 -13.30
CA LEU A 254 8.34 25.46 -12.22
C LEU A 254 9.40 24.38 -12.51
N GLN A 255 9.52 23.92 -13.76
CA GLN A 255 10.76 23.27 -14.17
C GLN A 255 11.83 24.36 -14.37
N PRO A 256 13.01 24.27 -13.73
CA PRO A 256 14.17 24.98 -14.26
C PRO A 256 14.30 24.49 -15.71
N GLY A 257 14.25 25.44 -16.64
CA GLY A 257 14.03 25.17 -18.05
C GLY A 257 14.84 23.97 -18.52
N THR A 258 14.20 23.07 -19.26
CA THR A 258 14.91 22.20 -20.18
C THR A 258 15.56 23.12 -21.20
N LEU A 259 16.74 23.63 -20.84
CA LEU A 259 17.60 24.37 -21.74
C LEU A 259 17.79 23.48 -22.96
N ALA A 260 17.41 24.00 -24.13
CA ALA A 260 17.71 23.38 -25.41
C ALA A 260 19.16 22.89 -25.37
N THR A 261 19.34 21.59 -25.48
CA THR A 261 20.68 21.00 -25.51
C THR A 261 21.31 21.48 -26.81
N LYS A 262 22.38 22.27 -26.74
CA LYS A 262 23.10 22.71 -27.94
C LYS A 262 23.73 21.48 -28.58
N VAL A 263 23.10 20.96 -29.62
CA VAL A 263 23.65 19.88 -30.43
C VAL A 263 24.63 20.50 -31.43
N LEU A 264 25.90 20.09 -31.37
CA LEU A 264 26.86 20.38 -32.42
C LEU A 264 26.61 19.41 -33.57
N CYS A 265 26.18 19.93 -34.72
CA CYS A 265 26.06 19.17 -35.96
C CYS A 265 27.35 19.40 -36.75
N LEU A 266 28.21 18.38 -36.81
CA LEU A 266 29.42 18.41 -37.61
C LEU A 266 29.07 17.84 -38.99
N ALA A 267 28.93 18.72 -39.98
CA ALA A 267 28.70 18.33 -41.37
C ALA A 267 30.05 18.15 -42.09
N GLN A 268 30.13 17.21 -43.04
CA GLN A 268 31.31 16.94 -43.89
C GLN A 268 32.56 16.42 -43.16
N VAL A 269 32.40 15.79 -41.99
CA VAL A 269 33.55 15.21 -41.26
C VAL A 269 33.87 13.79 -41.73
N VAL A 270 32.91 13.09 -42.34
CA VAL A 270 33.05 11.69 -42.76
C VAL A 270 32.20 11.48 -44.01
N SER A 271 32.69 10.67 -44.95
CA SER A 271 31.90 10.22 -46.11
C SER A 271 31.05 8.98 -45.76
N ALA A 272 29.97 8.75 -46.51
CA ALA A 272 29.06 7.64 -46.23
C ALA A 272 29.71 6.26 -46.43
N ASP A 273 30.72 6.17 -47.31
CA ASP A 273 31.45 4.94 -47.60
C ASP A 273 32.38 4.53 -46.44
N GLU A 274 32.96 5.50 -45.72
CA GLU A 274 33.83 5.28 -44.54
C GLU A 274 33.05 4.86 -43.28
N LEU A 275 31.71 4.92 -43.31
CA LEU A 275 30.84 4.49 -42.21
C LEU A 275 30.25 3.08 -42.42
N ASN A 276 30.52 2.46 -43.57
CA ASN A 276 30.03 1.11 -43.89
C ASN A 276 31.01 0.00 -43.50
N ASP A 277 32.26 0.35 -43.21
CA ASP A 277 33.25 -0.57 -42.64
C ASP A 277 33.27 -0.42 -41.11
N ASP A 278 33.12 -1.55 -40.41
CA ASP A 278 32.96 -1.56 -38.96
C ASP A 278 34.27 -1.18 -38.22
N GLU A 279 35.44 -1.47 -38.80
CA GLU A 279 36.74 -1.08 -38.20
C GLU A 279 36.97 0.43 -38.36
N ASP A 280 36.74 0.97 -39.57
CA ASP A 280 36.87 2.41 -39.82
C ASP A 280 35.84 3.22 -39.01
N TYR A 281 34.61 2.72 -38.87
CA TYR A 281 33.56 3.34 -38.06
C TYR A 281 33.96 3.46 -36.59
N GLU A 282 34.56 2.41 -36.01
CA GLU A 282 35.02 2.43 -34.63
C GLU A 282 36.18 3.42 -34.42
N ASP A 283 37.13 3.49 -35.36
CA ASP A 283 38.25 4.42 -35.30
C ASP A 283 37.80 5.88 -35.40
N ILE A 284 36.88 6.19 -36.32
CA ILE A 284 36.28 7.53 -36.46
C ILE A 284 35.54 7.95 -35.19
N MET A 285 34.82 7.00 -34.57
CA MET A 285 34.06 7.24 -33.34
C MET A 285 34.96 7.45 -32.13
N ASP A 286 36.12 6.78 -32.07
CA ASP A 286 37.10 6.96 -31.01
C ASP A 286 37.85 8.30 -31.14
N ASP A 287 38.20 8.71 -32.34
CA ASP A 287 38.83 10.01 -32.60
C ASP A 287 37.87 11.18 -32.32
N MET A 288 36.61 11.08 -32.74
CA MET A 288 35.58 12.06 -32.39
C MET A 288 35.40 12.18 -30.87
N ARG A 289 35.47 11.05 -30.16
CA ARG A 289 35.37 11.03 -28.70
C ARG A 289 36.58 11.67 -28.03
N LYS A 290 37.78 11.40 -28.52
CA LYS A 290 39.03 11.98 -28.01
C LYS A 290 39.08 13.49 -28.22
N GLU A 291 38.72 13.98 -29.40
CA GLU A 291 38.71 15.42 -29.68
C GLU A 291 37.60 16.16 -28.92
N CYS A 292 36.40 15.58 -28.81
CA CYS A 292 35.34 16.16 -27.99
C CYS A 292 35.64 16.10 -26.48
N GLY A 293 36.42 15.10 -26.02
CA GLY A 293 36.83 14.96 -24.63
C GLY A 293 37.78 16.06 -24.13
N LYS A 294 38.49 16.74 -25.04
CA LYS A 294 39.36 17.88 -24.71
C LYS A 294 38.57 19.13 -24.29
N PHE A 295 37.29 19.20 -24.65
CA PHE A 295 36.38 20.31 -24.33
C PHE A 295 35.33 19.83 -23.30
N ALA A 296 35.77 19.75 -22.03
CA ALA A 296 35.05 19.54 -20.76
C ALA A 296 33.68 18.82 -20.74
N PHE A 297 33.62 17.75 -19.91
CA PHE A 297 32.45 16.92 -19.56
C PHE A 297 31.55 16.66 -20.78
N CYS A 298 31.97 15.68 -21.59
CA CYS A 298 31.28 14.80 -22.55
C CYS A 298 30.67 13.52 -21.93
N SER A 299 29.39 13.17 -22.05
CA SER A 299 28.87 11.80 -21.83
C SER A 299 28.38 11.23 -23.16
N PRO A 300 28.85 10.06 -23.61
CA PRO A 300 28.71 9.69 -25.01
C PRO A 300 27.48 8.82 -25.29
N THR A 301 26.46 9.39 -25.91
CA THR A 301 25.51 8.61 -26.72
C THR A 301 25.59 9.11 -28.15
N PHE A 302 26.19 8.35 -29.06
CA PHE A 302 26.24 8.70 -30.47
C PHE A 302 25.07 8.01 -31.19
N CYS A 303 24.33 8.77 -31.99
CA CYS A 303 23.35 8.27 -32.95
C CYS A 303 23.84 8.61 -34.35
N CYS A 304 24.26 7.60 -35.11
CA CYS A 304 24.48 7.71 -36.54
C CYS A 304 23.15 7.51 -37.25
N THR A 305 22.79 8.47 -38.10
CA THR A 305 21.73 8.31 -39.10
C THR A 305 22.33 8.72 -40.44
N GLU A 306 21.79 8.26 -41.57
CA GLU A 306 22.27 8.59 -42.94
C GLU A 306 22.34 10.11 -43.25
N SER A 307 21.94 10.96 -42.29
CA SER A 307 22.04 12.41 -42.31
C SER A 307 23.06 13.02 -41.31
N GLY A 308 24.00 12.21 -40.80
CA GLY A 308 25.11 12.66 -39.95
C GLY A 308 25.06 12.18 -38.49
N LEU A 309 26.24 12.17 -37.85
CA LEU A 309 26.50 11.79 -36.47
C LEU A 309 25.93 12.81 -35.47
N LYS A 310 25.06 12.37 -34.55
CA LYS A 310 24.58 13.19 -33.43
C LYS A 310 25.04 12.63 -32.09
N TYR A 311 25.80 13.43 -31.35
CA TYR A 311 26.17 13.15 -29.97
C TYR A 311 25.07 13.60 -28.99
N ARG A 312 24.81 12.78 -27.98
CA ARG A 312 23.83 13.00 -26.92
C ARG A 312 24.52 12.80 -25.59
N GLN A 313 24.60 13.89 -24.84
CA GLN A 313 25.21 13.88 -23.53
C GLN A 313 24.28 13.51 -22.38
N LYS A 314 24.68 12.50 -21.59
CA LYS A 314 24.00 12.05 -20.38
C LYS A 314 24.85 12.33 -19.14
N THR A 315 24.69 13.49 -18.52
CA THR A 315 25.33 13.75 -17.22
C THR A 315 24.32 13.50 -16.10
N LEU A 316 24.79 12.84 -15.03
CA LEU A 316 24.08 12.56 -13.77
C LEU A 316 23.48 13.82 -13.13
#